data_AF-A0A365KWY5-F1
#
_entry.id   AF-A0A365KWY5-F1
#
_cell.length_a   1.000
_cell.length_b   1.000
_cell.length_c   1.000
_cell.angle_alpha   90.00
_cell.angle_beta   90.00
_cell.angle_gamma   90.00
#
_symmetry.space_group_name_H-M   'P 1'
#
loop_
_entity.id
_entity.type
_entity.pdbx_description
1 polymer ?
#
loop_
_entity_poly.entity_id
_entity_poly.type
_entity_poly.pdbx_seq_one_letter_code
_entity_poly.pdbx_strand_id
1 'polypeptide(L)'
;MRRKSFLLMFLLIGMLAVSACGKGSGSAGDASSDESGEYPYGHYEDDKMIGTAWAIDKEKNILELDISEWRKRDWKGPDITSEGYAYFAGFSDDTSITYEGGATASIDDIKKGQKILVNPPAKGDGFEGHADEIMLLDMTYEEKYGRLLSHIYGFNIVVMYEYGNSPPPEMQEPLYEEASTILSGTDHDIVGAYIEYDPNYVVDFKEELDIEQFPVIFFYDQEELLFKSYDTNEFYEFLKKMKAESPNS
;
A
#
# COMPACT_ATOMS: atom_id res chain seq x y z
N MET A 1 50.77 16.20 -26.94
CA MET A 1 51.83 17.10 -26.42
C MET A 1 51.17 18.35 -25.84
N ARG A 2 51.56 18.73 -24.61
CA ARG A 2 51.13 19.89 -23.77
C ARG A 2 49.74 19.77 -23.10
N ARG A 3 49.61 19.54 -21.76
CA ARG A 3 49.95 20.36 -20.55
C ARG A 3 49.21 21.71 -20.56
N LYS A 4 48.52 22.24 -19.55
CA LYS A 4 48.26 22.07 -18.09
C LYS A 4 46.98 22.92 -17.81
N SER A 5 46.13 22.73 -16.78
CA SER A 5 46.31 23.09 -15.35
C SER A 5 44.98 22.73 -14.66
N PHE A 6 44.92 21.90 -13.62
CA PHE A 6 44.99 22.27 -12.19
C PHE A 6 44.25 23.57 -11.82
N LEU A 7 43.08 23.43 -11.17
CA LEU A 7 42.84 24.15 -9.92
C LEU A 7 41.95 23.32 -8.99
N LEU A 8 42.51 23.09 -7.81
CA LEU A 8 41.98 22.45 -6.64
C LEU A 8 41.36 23.56 -5.78
N MET A 9 40.12 23.44 -5.32
CA MET A 9 39.68 24.16 -4.13
C MET A 9 38.68 23.33 -3.33
N PHE A 10 39.04 23.17 -2.08
CA PHE A 10 38.47 22.37 -1.01
C PHE A 10 37.32 23.12 -0.29
N LEU A 11 36.49 22.33 0.44
CA LEU A 11 35.92 22.64 1.79
C LEU A 11 34.79 23.71 1.82
N LEU A 12 33.68 23.63 2.57
CA LEU A 12 33.32 22.95 3.84
C LEU A 12 31.78 22.88 4.01
N ILE A 13 31.35 21.81 4.69
CA ILE A 13 30.37 21.73 5.80
C ILE A 13 28.90 22.11 5.56
N GLY A 14 28.07 21.12 5.86
CA GLY A 14 26.70 21.27 6.32
C GLY A 14 26.06 19.96 6.77
N MET A 15 26.73 19.19 7.66
CA MET A 15 26.05 18.12 8.41
C MET A 15 25.01 18.77 9.34
N LEU A 16 23.74 18.43 9.17
CA LEU A 16 22.76 18.50 10.24
C LEU A 16 22.34 17.07 10.58
N ALA A 17 23.17 16.43 11.39
CA ALA A 17 22.72 15.35 12.25
C ALA A 17 21.99 16.00 13.44
N VAL A 18 20.68 15.83 13.52
CA VAL A 18 19.91 16.15 14.72
C VAL A 18 19.56 14.84 15.42
N SER A 19 20.38 14.54 16.43
CA SER A 19 20.04 13.94 17.72
C SER A 19 19.24 12.63 17.76
N ALA A 20 19.96 11.53 17.96
CA ALA A 20 19.51 10.45 18.81
C ALA A 20 19.57 10.88 20.29
N CYS A 21 18.50 10.65 21.07
CA CYS A 21 18.51 10.10 22.43
C CYS A 21 17.15 10.31 23.12
N GLY A 22 16.55 9.22 23.60
CA GLY A 22 15.37 9.30 24.46
C GLY A 22 14.69 7.98 24.82
N LYS A 23 15.42 6.87 24.98
CA LYS A 23 14.88 5.68 25.68
C LYS A 23 14.69 6.05 27.16
N GLY A 24 13.47 6.36 27.55
CA GLY A 24 13.05 6.54 28.94
C GLY A 24 12.50 5.24 29.52
N SER A 25 13.29 4.58 30.36
CA SER A 25 12.81 3.61 31.34
C SER A 25 12.05 4.35 32.45
N GLY A 26 10.74 4.12 32.58
CA GLY A 26 9.90 4.66 33.65
C GLY A 26 9.12 3.54 34.34
N SER A 27 9.38 3.37 35.63
CA SER A 27 8.81 2.37 36.53
C SER A 27 7.53 2.86 37.18
N ALA A 28 6.57 1.94 37.31
CA ALA A 28 5.47 1.83 38.28
C ALA A 28 4.95 3.09 39.00
N GLY A 29 3.68 3.38 38.73
CA GLY A 29 2.76 3.97 39.71
C GLY A 29 2.32 5.39 39.38
N ASP A 30 1.26 5.53 38.58
CA ASP A 30 0.11 6.36 38.97
C ASP A 30 -1.07 6.04 38.05
N ALA A 31 -2.22 5.82 38.68
CA ALA A 31 -3.48 5.55 38.00
C ALA A 31 -4.06 6.88 37.47
N SER A 32 -3.82 7.14 36.19
CA SER A 32 -4.61 8.04 35.36
C SER A 32 -4.88 7.32 34.05
N SER A 33 -6.15 7.26 33.66
CA SER A 33 -6.62 6.71 32.41
C SER A 33 -5.82 7.28 31.23
N ASP A 34 -4.91 6.47 30.71
CA ASP A 34 -4.19 6.74 29.48
C ASP A 34 -5.18 6.74 28.31
N GLU A 35 -5.57 7.93 27.87
CA GLU A 35 -6.08 8.21 26.51
C GLU A 35 -4.97 8.06 25.46
N SER A 36 -4.06 7.09 25.62
CA SER A 36 -2.89 6.86 24.76
C SER A 36 -3.21 5.98 23.55
N GLY A 37 -4.45 6.07 23.05
CA GLY A 37 -4.75 5.54 21.73
C GLY A 37 -4.03 6.39 20.69
N GLU A 38 -3.01 5.84 20.03
CA GLU A 38 -2.43 6.45 18.84
C GLU A 38 -3.53 6.64 17.79
N TYR A 39 -3.46 7.74 17.03
CA TYR A 39 -4.31 7.97 15.87
C TYR A 39 -3.67 7.25 14.68
N PRO A 40 -4.14 6.07 14.24
CA PRO A 40 -3.47 5.33 13.16
C PRO A 40 -3.43 6.12 11.85
N TYR A 41 -4.43 6.98 11.63
CA TYR A 41 -4.54 7.84 10.46
C TYR A 41 -4.30 9.32 10.79
N GLY A 42 -3.70 9.64 11.95
CA GLY A 42 -3.47 11.02 12.39
C GLY A 42 -2.43 11.79 11.57
N HIS A 43 -1.84 11.16 10.56
CA HIS A 43 -0.93 11.78 9.61
C HIS A 43 -1.68 12.54 8.49
N TYR A 44 -3.00 12.38 8.35
CA TYR A 44 -3.82 13.15 7.42
C TYR A 44 -4.26 14.50 7.99
N GLU A 45 -4.29 15.52 7.13
CA GLU A 45 -4.73 16.87 7.48
C GLU A 45 -6.22 17.10 7.12
N ASP A 46 -6.93 17.91 7.92
CA ASP A 46 -8.35 18.23 7.73
C ASP A 46 -8.67 18.88 6.39
N ASP A 47 -7.76 19.69 5.87
CA ASP A 47 -7.93 20.46 4.64
C ASP A 47 -7.43 19.71 3.39
N LYS A 48 -6.86 18.51 3.56
CA LYS A 48 -6.32 17.67 2.49
C LYS A 48 -7.02 16.32 2.46
N MET A 49 -8.18 16.27 1.80
CA MET A 49 -8.90 15.01 1.63
C MET A 49 -8.17 14.12 0.63
N ILE A 50 -7.42 13.16 1.17
CA ILE A 50 -6.68 12.16 0.41
C ILE A 50 -7.44 10.84 0.49
N GLY A 51 -7.53 10.16 -0.65
CA GLY A 51 -8.17 8.86 -0.76
C GLY A 51 -7.61 8.04 -1.91
N THR A 52 -8.19 6.88 -2.11
CA THR A 52 -7.81 5.94 -3.17
C THR A 52 -8.91 5.86 -4.22
N ALA A 53 -8.57 6.06 -5.49
CA ALA A 53 -9.50 5.93 -6.61
C ALA A 53 -10.05 4.52 -6.74
N TRP A 54 -11.37 4.37 -6.71
CA TRP A 54 -12.04 3.08 -6.84
C TRP A 54 -12.62 2.85 -8.24
N ALA A 55 -13.36 3.82 -8.74
CA ALA A 55 -14.05 3.76 -10.03
C ALA A 55 -14.28 5.15 -10.62
N ILE A 56 -14.43 5.20 -11.95
CA ILE A 56 -14.71 6.43 -12.70
C ILE A 56 -15.94 6.20 -13.59
N ASP A 57 -17.02 6.93 -13.34
CA ASP A 57 -18.19 7.02 -14.21
C ASP A 57 -18.10 8.30 -15.05
N LYS A 58 -17.56 8.15 -16.27
CA LYS A 58 -17.39 9.27 -17.20
C LYS A 58 -18.70 9.76 -17.82
N GLU A 59 -19.77 8.97 -17.77
CA GLU A 59 -21.09 9.41 -18.28
C GLU A 59 -21.76 10.35 -17.29
N LYS A 60 -21.54 10.13 -15.99
CA LYS A 60 -22.06 10.97 -14.91
C LYS A 60 -21.05 12.00 -14.39
N ASN A 61 -19.82 11.96 -14.89
CA ASN A 61 -18.67 12.71 -14.40
C ASN A 61 -18.46 12.54 -12.89
N ILE A 62 -18.39 11.29 -12.42
CA ILE A 62 -18.18 10.95 -11.02
C ILE A 62 -16.92 10.10 -10.86
N LEU A 63 -16.07 10.49 -9.92
CA LEU A 63 -14.93 9.74 -9.44
C LEU A 63 -15.26 9.23 -8.02
N GLU A 64 -15.30 7.91 -7.86
CA GLU A 64 -15.54 7.25 -6.57
C GLU A 64 -14.22 7.02 -5.84
N LEU A 65 -14.16 7.42 -4.58
CA LEU A 65 -12.97 7.39 -3.74
C LEU A 65 -13.22 6.65 -2.44
N ASP A 66 -12.29 5.79 -2.05
CA ASP A 66 -12.18 5.36 -0.67
C ASP A 66 -11.45 6.46 0.13
N ILE A 67 -12.16 7.08 1.07
CA ILE A 67 -11.64 8.11 1.98
C ILE A 67 -11.64 7.61 3.43
N SER A 68 -11.68 6.30 3.65
CA SER A 68 -11.82 5.70 4.98
C SER A 68 -10.75 6.17 5.95
N GLU A 69 -9.48 6.19 5.51
CA GLU A 69 -8.38 6.64 6.35
C GLU A 69 -8.50 8.12 6.70
N TRP A 70 -8.72 8.98 5.70
CA TRP A 70 -8.90 10.41 5.93
C TRP A 70 -10.10 10.70 6.83
N ARG A 71 -11.23 10.00 6.65
CA ARG A 71 -12.43 10.19 7.48
C ARG A 71 -12.20 9.78 8.94
N LYS A 72 -11.35 8.78 9.17
CA LYS A 72 -11.02 8.23 10.49
C LYS A 72 -9.76 8.84 11.11
N ARG A 73 -9.18 9.88 10.52
CA ARG A 73 -7.94 10.52 10.98
C ARG A 73 -7.95 10.97 12.44
N ASP A 74 -9.11 11.38 12.94
CA ASP A 74 -9.31 11.84 14.32
C ASP A 74 -9.91 10.75 15.24
N TRP A 75 -9.92 9.49 14.81
CA TRP A 75 -10.47 8.38 15.60
C TRP A 75 -9.36 7.70 16.41
N LYS A 76 -9.70 7.25 17.62
CA LYS A 76 -8.77 6.61 18.56
C LYS A 76 -9.26 5.25 19.02
N GLY A 77 -8.29 4.38 19.31
CA GLY A 77 -8.51 3.20 20.13
C GLY A 77 -9.41 2.13 19.47
N PRO A 78 -10.02 1.23 20.27
CA PRO A 78 -10.78 0.09 19.77
C PRO A 78 -12.09 0.46 19.06
N ASP A 79 -12.46 1.74 19.06
CA ASP A 79 -13.68 2.25 18.42
C ASP A 79 -13.50 2.48 16.91
N ILE A 80 -12.30 2.22 16.37
CA ILE A 80 -12.07 2.19 14.93
C ILE A 80 -12.76 0.95 14.36
N THR A 81 -13.94 1.18 13.79
CA THR A 81 -14.71 0.16 13.08
C THR A 81 -14.07 -0.17 11.73
N SER A 82 -14.38 -1.34 11.19
CA SER A 82 -13.96 -1.76 9.86
C SER A 82 -14.80 -1.16 8.72
N GLU A 83 -15.71 -0.22 9.02
CA GLU A 83 -16.61 0.33 8.01
C GLU A 83 -15.87 1.19 6.98
N GLY A 84 -16.19 1.05 5.70
CA GLY A 84 -15.61 1.85 4.64
C GLY A 84 -16.36 3.17 4.44
N TYR A 85 -15.66 4.21 4.03
CA TYR A 85 -16.23 5.50 3.64
C TYR A 85 -15.89 5.82 2.19
N ALA A 86 -16.94 5.87 1.36
CA ALA A 86 -16.83 6.30 -0.03
C ALA A 86 -17.14 7.80 -0.16
N TYR A 87 -16.46 8.49 -1.09
CA TYR A 87 -16.78 9.84 -1.52
C TYR A 87 -16.93 9.87 -3.04
N PHE A 88 -18.01 10.48 -3.53
CA PHE A 88 -18.27 10.64 -4.95
C PHE A 88 -17.94 12.08 -5.36
N ALA A 89 -16.74 12.24 -5.92
CA ALA A 89 -16.26 13.50 -6.46
C ALA A 89 -16.83 13.71 -7.86
N GLY A 90 -17.80 14.61 -8.00
CA GLY A 90 -18.24 15.10 -9.31
C GLY A 90 -17.15 15.96 -9.95
N PHE A 91 -16.89 15.79 -11.24
CA PHE A 91 -15.91 16.60 -11.98
C PHE A 91 -16.54 17.23 -13.22
N SER A 92 -15.86 18.21 -13.81
CA SER A 92 -16.25 18.87 -15.06
C SER A 92 -15.03 19.36 -15.83
N ASP A 93 -15.25 20.01 -16.97
CA ASP A 93 -14.19 20.66 -17.74
C ASP A 93 -13.48 21.78 -16.98
N ASP A 94 -14.13 22.33 -15.94
CA ASP A 94 -13.55 23.36 -15.07
C ASP A 94 -12.72 22.78 -13.91
N THR A 95 -12.79 21.46 -13.67
CA THR A 95 -12.00 20.78 -12.63
C THR A 95 -10.53 20.74 -13.03
N SER A 96 -9.65 21.29 -12.18
CA SER A 96 -8.20 21.21 -12.39
C SER A 96 -7.68 19.82 -12.01
N ILE A 97 -7.06 19.11 -12.95
CA ILE A 97 -6.45 17.80 -12.68
C ILE A 97 -4.94 17.88 -12.91
N THR A 98 -4.15 17.53 -11.89
CA THR A 98 -2.68 17.64 -11.92
C THR A 98 -1.99 16.47 -11.25
N TYR A 99 -0.75 16.21 -11.61
CA TYR A 99 0.16 15.40 -10.80
C TYR A 99 0.73 16.23 -9.63
N GLU A 100 1.25 15.57 -8.59
CA GLU A 100 1.85 16.21 -7.41
C GLU A 100 2.95 17.24 -7.75
N GLY A 101 3.68 17.01 -8.85
CA GLY A 101 4.68 17.96 -9.38
C GLY A 101 4.10 19.20 -10.10
N GLY A 102 2.77 19.36 -10.16
CA GLY A 102 2.07 20.46 -10.82
C GLY A 102 1.91 20.32 -12.34
N ALA A 103 2.34 19.19 -12.92
CA ALA A 103 2.08 18.90 -14.33
C ALA A 103 0.58 18.63 -14.55
N THR A 104 0.02 19.13 -15.65
CA THR A 104 -1.37 18.87 -16.02
C THR A 104 -1.60 17.38 -16.27
N ALA A 105 -2.70 16.86 -15.74
CA ALA A 105 -3.20 15.51 -15.96
C ALA A 105 -4.65 15.61 -16.48
N SER A 106 -5.24 14.45 -16.76
CA SER A 106 -6.61 14.29 -17.21
C SER A 106 -7.33 13.23 -16.39
N ILE A 107 -8.65 13.18 -16.50
CA ILE A 107 -9.45 12.12 -15.87
C ILE A 107 -9.05 10.71 -16.37
N ASP A 108 -8.51 10.61 -17.59
CA ASP A 108 -8.07 9.36 -18.18
C ASP A 108 -6.76 8.84 -17.57
N ASP A 109 -6.00 9.71 -16.89
CA ASP A 109 -4.76 9.34 -16.21
C ASP A 109 -5.01 8.73 -14.82
N ILE A 110 -6.23 8.89 -14.28
CA ILE A 110 -6.60 8.33 -12.98
C ILE A 110 -6.90 6.83 -13.15
N LYS A 111 -6.13 6.01 -12.46
CA LYS A 111 -6.28 4.55 -12.42
C LYS A 111 -6.91 4.09 -11.12
N LYS A 112 -7.50 2.90 -11.12
CA LYS A 112 -7.98 2.27 -9.89
C LYS A 112 -6.81 2.01 -8.94
N GLY A 113 -6.97 2.29 -7.66
CA GLY A 113 -5.90 2.20 -6.66
C GLY A 113 -5.00 3.43 -6.60
N GLN A 114 -5.18 4.43 -7.47
CA GLN A 114 -4.37 5.65 -7.44
C GLN A 114 -4.66 6.46 -6.17
N LYS A 115 -3.62 6.83 -5.44
CA LYS A 115 -3.71 7.81 -4.35
C LYS A 115 -3.94 9.19 -4.93
N ILE A 116 -4.99 9.87 -4.47
CA ILE A 116 -5.33 11.20 -4.93
C ILE A 116 -5.73 12.12 -3.79
N LEU A 117 -5.52 13.42 -3.97
CA LEU A 117 -6.09 14.47 -3.16
C LEU A 117 -7.25 15.12 -3.92
N VAL A 118 -8.34 15.42 -3.22
CA VAL A 118 -9.49 16.14 -3.77
C VAL A 118 -9.80 17.39 -2.96
N ASN A 119 -9.96 18.50 -3.67
CA ASN A 119 -10.36 19.78 -3.12
C ASN A 119 -11.68 20.26 -3.76
N PRO A 120 -12.58 20.88 -2.97
CA PRO A 120 -12.51 21.01 -1.51
C PRO A 120 -12.72 19.67 -0.79
N PRO A 121 -12.23 19.52 0.45
CA PRO A 121 -12.54 18.35 1.26
C PRO A 121 -14.04 18.26 1.55
N ALA A 122 -14.54 17.05 1.79
CA ALA A 122 -15.94 16.82 2.14
C ALA A 122 -16.34 17.62 3.39
N LYS A 123 -17.49 18.31 3.34
CA LYS A 123 -18.03 19.10 4.46
C LYS A 123 -19.19 18.36 5.11
N GLY A 124 -18.98 17.88 6.34
CA GLY A 124 -20.01 17.19 7.12
C GLY A 124 -20.21 15.73 6.71
N ASP A 125 -21.44 15.23 6.80
CA ASP A 125 -21.79 13.82 6.57
C ASP A 125 -22.33 13.57 5.15
N GLY A 126 -22.23 14.55 4.25
CA GLY A 126 -22.60 14.40 2.84
C GLY A 126 -21.46 13.81 2.01
N PHE A 127 -21.70 12.69 1.36
CA PHE A 127 -20.69 11.87 0.64
C PHE A 127 -20.53 12.22 -0.85
N GLU A 128 -20.94 13.42 -1.26
CA GLU A 128 -20.90 13.86 -2.65
C GLU A 128 -20.54 15.34 -2.72
N GLY A 129 -19.78 15.75 -3.74
CA GLY A 129 -19.46 17.15 -3.99
C GLY A 129 -18.75 17.34 -5.31
N HIS A 130 -18.71 18.58 -5.79
CA HIS A 130 -17.94 18.93 -6.98
C HIS A 130 -16.48 19.17 -6.60
N ALA A 131 -15.55 18.54 -7.32
CA ALA A 131 -14.12 18.77 -7.18
C ALA A 131 -13.72 19.99 -8.02
N ASP A 132 -13.13 20.98 -7.34
CA ASP A 132 -12.46 22.10 -7.99
C ASP A 132 -11.05 21.66 -8.46
N GLU A 133 -10.40 20.78 -7.69
CA GLU A 133 -9.08 20.24 -7.98
C GLU A 133 -8.99 18.77 -7.60
N ILE A 134 -8.33 17.99 -8.46
CA ILE A 134 -7.94 16.60 -8.24
C ILE A 134 -6.44 16.49 -8.49
N MET A 135 -5.68 16.06 -7.49
CA MET A 135 -4.23 15.88 -7.59
C MET A 135 -3.86 14.40 -7.47
N LEU A 136 -3.18 13.85 -8.47
CA LEU A 136 -2.62 12.50 -8.46
C LEU A 136 -1.31 12.54 -7.68
N LEU A 137 -1.30 11.87 -6.52
CA LEU A 137 -0.15 11.87 -5.61
C LEU A 137 0.84 10.76 -5.96
N ASP A 138 2.12 11.02 -5.74
CA ASP A 138 3.12 9.96 -5.82
C ASP A 138 2.86 8.93 -4.72
N MET A 139 3.00 7.65 -5.07
CA MET A 139 2.79 6.54 -4.15
C MET A 139 4.12 5.91 -3.78
N THR A 140 4.30 5.64 -2.48
CA THR A 140 5.43 4.86 -1.98
C THR A 140 5.33 3.41 -2.44
N TYR A 141 6.41 2.65 -2.22
CA TYR A 141 6.39 1.22 -2.51
C TYR A 141 5.30 0.50 -1.69
N GLU A 142 5.21 0.78 -0.39
CA GLU A 142 4.20 0.19 0.49
C GLU A 142 2.77 0.49 0.01
N GLU A 143 2.50 1.72 -0.46
CA GLU A 143 1.18 2.09 -0.97
C GLU A 143 0.84 1.37 -2.29
N LYS A 144 1.83 1.20 -3.18
CA LYS A 144 1.65 0.49 -4.46
C LYS A 144 1.46 -1.01 -4.28
N TYR A 145 2.22 -1.60 -3.37
CA TYR A 145 2.34 -3.04 -3.17
C TYR A 145 1.58 -3.54 -1.94
N GLY A 146 0.90 -2.68 -1.18
CA GLY A 146 0.28 -3.02 0.11
C GLY A 146 -0.72 -4.17 0.07
N ARG A 147 -1.39 -4.38 -1.07
CA ARG A 147 -2.28 -5.55 -1.27
C ARG A 147 -1.53 -6.88 -1.42
N LEU A 148 -0.24 -6.83 -1.71
CA LEU A 148 0.65 -7.99 -1.85
C LEU A 148 1.47 -8.24 -0.60
N LEU A 149 1.91 -7.16 0.08
CA LEU A 149 2.70 -7.24 1.29
C LEU A 149 1.95 -7.92 2.45
N SER A 150 2.72 -8.46 3.39
CA SER A 150 2.17 -9.02 4.62
C SER A 150 1.75 -7.92 5.59
N HIS A 151 0.50 -7.97 6.05
CA HIS A 151 -0.02 -7.08 7.09
C HIS A 151 0.22 -7.61 8.51
N ILE A 152 0.85 -8.79 8.64
CA ILE A 152 1.23 -9.41 9.91
C ILE A 152 2.74 -9.58 9.98
N TYR A 153 3.26 -9.79 11.19
CA TYR A 153 4.62 -10.26 11.38
C TYR A 153 4.71 -11.74 10.92
N GLY A 154 5.06 -11.92 9.65
CA GLY A 154 4.96 -13.18 8.94
C GLY A 154 4.83 -12.95 7.44
N PHE A 155 4.25 -13.90 6.73
CA PHE A 155 4.22 -13.90 5.26
C PHE A 155 2.82 -13.83 4.68
N ASN A 156 2.71 -13.28 3.47
CA ASN A 156 1.50 -13.30 2.66
C ASN A 156 1.73 -14.15 1.41
N ILE A 157 0.88 -15.17 1.23
CA ILE A 157 0.82 -15.95 0.00
C ILE A 157 -0.28 -15.33 -0.86
N VAL A 158 0.11 -14.74 -1.98
CA VAL A 158 -0.82 -14.13 -2.93
C VAL A 158 -0.96 -15.00 -4.15
N VAL A 159 -2.18 -15.39 -4.48
CA VAL A 159 -2.50 -16.02 -5.76
C VAL A 159 -3.16 -14.98 -6.65
N MET A 160 -2.44 -14.53 -7.67
CA MET A 160 -2.98 -13.61 -8.67
C MET A 160 -3.49 -14.37 -9.89
N TYR A 161 -4.69 -14.07 -10.34
CA TYR A 161 -5.39 -14.80 -11.42
C TYR A 161 -6.19 -13.87 -12.32
N GLU A 162 -6.57 -14.32 -13.52
CA GLU A 162 -7.40 -13.52 -14.43
C GLU A 162 -8.88 -13.59 -14.04
N TYR A 163 -9.60 -12.49 -14.24
CA TYR A 163 -11.05 -12.43 -14.01
C TYR A 163 -11.78 -13.57 -14.74
N GLY A 164 -12.65 -14.27 -14.02
CA GLY A 164 -13.43 -15.39 -14.55
C GLY A 164 -12.65 -16.71 -14.69
N ASN A 165 -11.35 -16.71 -14.42
CA ASN A 165 -10.50 -17.90 -14.44
C ASN A 165 -10.04 -18.23 -13.02
N SER A 166 -10.89 -18.95 -12.26
CA SER A 166 -10.54 -19.37 -10.90
C SER A 166 -9.21 -20.13 -10.87
N PRO A 167 -8.37 -19.93 -9.83
CA PRO A 167 -7.15 -20.70 -9.67
C PRO A 167 -7.42 -22.22 -9.66
N PRO A 168 -6.48 -23.05 -10.15
CA PRO A 168 -6.56 -24.50 -10.01
C PRO A 168 -6.76 -24.92 -8.55
N PRO A 169 -7.45 -26.05 -8.26
CA PRO A 169 -7.75 -26.48 -6.90
C PRO A 169 -6.54 -26.55 -5.97
N GLU A 170 -5.36 -26.90 -6.49
CA GLU A 170 -4.10 -26.95 -5.76
C GLU A 170 -3.58 -25.57 -5.31
N MET A 171 -3.98 -24.48 -5.95
CA MET A 171 -3.64 -23.09 -5.60
C MET A 171 -4.73 -22.41 -4.77
N GLN A 172 -5.74 -23.15 -4.30
CA GLN A 172 -6.78 -22.64 -3.42
C GLN A 172 -6.44 -22.95 -1.94
N GLU A 173 -7.43 -23.28 -1.11
CA GLU A 173 -7.23 -23.62 0.31
C GLU A 173 -6.09 -24.62 0.58
N PRO A 174 -5.88 -25.69 -0.23
CA PRO A 174 -4.78 -26.62 0.00
C PRO A 174 -3.38 -25.98 -0.02
N LEU A 175 -3.21 -24.89 -0.79
CA LEU A 175 -1.95 -24.14 -0.84
C LEU A 175 -1.56 -23.61 0.53
N TYR A 176 -2.53 -23.03 1.23
CA TYR A 176 -2.37 -22.42 2.54
C TYR A 176 -2.19 -23.47 3.63
N GLU A 177 -2.98 -24.55 3.59
CA GLU A 177 -2.88 -25.64 4.56
C GLU A 177 -1.50 -26.31 4.53
N GLU A 178 -1.01 -26.61 3.32
CA GLU A 178 0.31 -27.25 3.16
C GLU A 178 1.45 -26.27 3.51
N ALA A 179 1.36 -25.00 3.09
CA ALA A 179 2.33 -23.99 3.47
C ALA A 179 2.41 -23.79 4.99
N SER A 180 1.26 -23.72 5.66
CA SER A 180 1.18 -23.63 7.13
C SER A 180 1.80 -24.87 7.79
N THR A 181 1.53 -26.05 7.25
CA THR A 181 2.10 -27.31 7.74
C THR A 181 3.62 -27.33 7.59
N ILE A 182 4.15 -26.89 6.44
CA ILE A 182 5.59 -26.80 6.18
C ILE A 182 6.24 -25.85 7.18
N LEU A 183 5.67 -24.65 7.37
CA LEU A 183 6.24 -23.61 8.26
C LEU A 183 5.90 -23.79 9.74
N SER A 184 5.11 -24.81 10.09
CA SER A 184 4.76 -25.10 11.49
C SER A 184 6.00 -25.26 12.37
N GLY A 185 6.03 -24.53 13.49
CA GLY A 185 7.15 -24.49 14.42
C GLY A 185 8.22 -23.44 14.11
N THR A 186 7.96 -22.54 13.16
CA THR A 186 8.67 -21.24 13.04
C THR A 186 7.89 -20.14 13.76
N ASP A 187 8.49 -18.98 14.02
CA ASP A 187 7.78 -17.84 14.63
C ASP A 187 7.02 -16.98 13.59
N HIS A 188 6.90 -17.47 12.35
CA HIS A 188 6.25 -16.76 11.25
C HIS A 188 4.85 -17.33 10.99
N ASP A 189 3.84 -16.48 11.14
CA ASP A 189 2.47 -16.76 10.71
C ASP A 189 2.32 -16.53 9.19
N ILE A 190 1.29 -17.12 8.58
CA ILE A 190 0.96 -16.90 7.18
C ILE A 190 -0.48 -16.42 6.99
N VAL A 191 -0.66 -15.52 6.03
CA VAL A 191 -1.96 -15.06 5.53
C VAL A 191 -2.06 -15.24 4.03
N GLY A 192 -3.26 -15.08 3.50
CA GLY A 192 -3.56 -15.32 2.11
C GLY A 192 -4.45 -14.29 1.44
N ALA A 193 -4.15 -14.01 0.18
CA ALA A 193 -4.98 -13.21 -0.69
C ALA A 193 -5.12 -13.86 -2.07
N TYR A 194 -6.35 -13.89 -2.57
CA TYR A 194 -6.66 -14.20 -3.96
C TYR A 194 -6.99 -12.88 -4.67
N ILE A 195 -6.17 -12.48 -5.62
CA ILE A 195 -6.30 -11.18 -6.27
C ILE A 195 -6.55 -11.37 -7.77
N GLU A 196 -7.66 -10.79 -8.25
CA GLU A 196 -7.88 -10.68 -9.68
C GLU A 196 -6.92 -9.65 -10.29
N TYR A 197 -6.22 -10.05 -11.36
CA TYR A 197 -5.43 -9.14 -12.16
C TYR A 197 -6.36 -8.15 -12.87
N ASP A 198 -6.09 -6.86 -12.67
CA ASP A 198 -6.80 -5.75 -13.28
C ASP A 198 -5.78 -4.89 -14.03
N PRO A 199 -5.79 -4.89 -15.38
CA PRO A 199 -4.85 -4.11 -16.19
C PRO A 199 -5.07 -2.59 -16.04
N ASN A 200 -6.19 -2.16 -15.47
CA ASN A 200 -6.49 -0.74 -15.20
C ASN A 200 -6.16 -0.33 -13.75
N TYR A 201 -5.56 -1.22 -12.97
CA TYR A 201 -5.02 -0.87 -11.66
C TYR A 201 -3.79 0.04 -11.81
N VAL A 202 -3.51 0.85 -10.79
CA VAL A 202 -2.44 1.86 -10.80
C VAL A 202 -1.07 1.23 -11.05
N VAL A 203 -0.84 0.03 -10.53
CA VAL A 203 0.33 -0.81 -10.82
C VAL A 203 -0.06 -1.87 -11.85
N ASP A 204 0.64 -1.89 -12.99
CA ASP A 204 0.57 -3.04 -13.89
C ASP A 204 1.47 -4.16 -13.37
N PHE A 205 0.94 -4.98 -12.46
CA PHE A 205 1.69 -6.08 -11.86
C PHE A 205 2.19 -7.10 -12.88
N LYS A 206 1.55 -7.21 -14.05
CA LYS A 206 2.03 -8.13 -15.09
C LYS A 206 3.37 -7.67 -15.63
N GLU A 207 3.52 -6.38 -15.89
CA GLU A 207 4.77 -5.78 -16.33
C GLU A 207 5.77 -5.67 -15.18
N GLU A 208 5.38 -5.08 -14.04
CA GLU A 208 6.27 -4.78 -12.91
C GLU A 208 6.85 -6.04 -12.23
N LEU A 209 6.11 -7.15 -12.22
CA LEU A 209 6.54 -8.40 -11.59
C LEU A 209 6.95 -9.46 -12.61
N ASP A 210 7.11 -9.11 -13.89
CA ASP A 210 7.44 -10.02 -15.00
C ASP A 210 6.57 -11.29 -14.97
N ILE A 211 5.24 -11.12 -14.98
CA ILE A 211 4.29 -12.24 -14.96
C ILE A 211 4.11 -12.78 -16.38
N GLU A 212 4.57 -14.01 -16.59
CA GLU A 212 4.51 -14.68 -17.88
C GLU A 212 3.14 -15.32 -18.13
N GLN A 213 2.51 -15.84 -17.08
CA GLN A 213 1.23 -16.53 -17.15
C GLN A 213 0.44 -16.40 -15.84
N PHE A 214 -0.87 -16.60 -15.93
CA PHE A 214 -1.77 -16.68 -14.77
C PHE A 214 -2.36 -18.09 -14.62
N PRO A 215 -2.68 -18.53 -13.39
CA PRO A 215 -2.39 -17.84 -12.13
C PRO A 215 -0.90 -17.91 -11.76
N VAL A 216 -0.49 -17.02 -10.85
CA VAL A 216 0.86 -16.96 -10.28
C VAL A 216 0.77 -16.88 -8.76
N ILE A 217 1.70 -17.57 -8.09
CA ILE A 217 1.87 -17.54 -6.64
C ILE A 217 3.01 -16.56 -6.33
N PHE A 218 2.73 -15.62 -5.45
CA PHE A 218 3.75 -14.78 -4.82
C PHE A 218 3.83 -15.05 -3.34
N PHE A 219 5.04 -14.92 -2.79
CA PHE A 219 5.31 -15.00 -1.38
C PHE A 219 6.00 -13.71 -0.95
N TYR A 220 5.32 -12.92 -0.13
CA TYR A 220 5.79 -11.63 0.36
C TYR A 220 5.98 -11.67 1.87
N ASP A 221 6.95 -10.92 2.38
CA ASP A 221 6.93 -10.45 3.77
C ASP A 221 6.33 -9.03 3.83
N GLN A 222 6.66 -8.27 4.89
CA GLN A 222 6.17 -6.91 5.07
C GLN A 222 6.85 -5.89 4.13
N GLU A 223 8.01 -6.23 3.56
CA GLU A 223 8.87 -5.30 2.82
C GLU A 223 9.01 -5.66 1.35
N GLU A 224 9.09 -6.95 0.98
CA GLU A 224 9.45 -7.35 -0.37
C GLU A 224 8.91 -8.70 -0.84
N LEU A 225 9.03 -8.93 -2.15
CA LEU A 225 8.75 -10.21 -2.78
C LEU A 225 9.92 -11.17 -2.51
N LEU A 226 9.63 -12.26 -1.80
CA LEU A 226 10.61 -13.29 -1.48
C LEU A 226 10.65 -14.40 -2.55
N PHE A 227 9.49 -14.73 -3.13
CA PHE A 227 9.39 -15.83 -4.09
C PHE A 227 8.21 -15.68 -5.06
N LYS A 228 8.43 -16.05 -6.33
CA LYS A 228 7.42 -16.10 -7.40
C LYS A 228 7.46 -17.48 -8.04
N SER A 229 6.29 -18.12 -8.20
CA SER A 229 6.17 -19.42 -8.86
C SER A 229 4.84 -19.59 -9.58
N TYR A 230 4.82 -20.49 -10.57
CA TYR A 230 3.62 -20.96 -11.24
C TYR A 230 3.27 -22.40 -10.88
N ASP A 231 4.07 -23.05 -10.03
CA ASP A 231 3.91 -24.44 -9.59
C ASP A 231 3.92 -24.52 -8.06
N THR A 232 2.95 -25.25 -7.51
CA THR A 232 2.78 -25.40 -6.06
C THR A 232 3.89 -26.22 -5.42
N ASN A 233 4.43 -27.23 -6.12
CA ASN A 233 5.54 -28.03 -5.58
C ASN A 233 6.82 -27.20 -5.49
N GLU A 234 7.11 -26.40 -6.51
CA GLU A 234 8.25 -25.48 -6.47
C GLU A 234 8.15 -24.51 -5.29
N PHE A 235 6.95 -23.97 -5.05
CA PHE A 235 6.67 -23.14 -3.89
C PHE A 235 6.90 -23.88 -2.56
N TYR A 236 6.39 -25.11 -2.43
CA TYR A 236 6.60 -25.91 -1.21
C TYR A 236 8.08 -26.26 -0.98
N GLU A 237 8.84 -26.55 -2.03
CA GLU A 237 10.29 -26.79 -1.91
C GLU A 237 11.03 -25.52 -1.46
N PHE A 238 10.63 -24.35 -1.96
CA PHE A 238 11.14 -23.08 -1.46
C PHE A 238 10.87 -22.91 0.05
N LEU A 239 9.64 -23.16 0.52
CA LEU A 239 9.30 -23.05 1.94
C LEU A 239 10.10 -24.01 2.82
N LYS A 240 10.28 -25.26 2.38
CA LYS A 240 11.09 -26.25 3.11
C LYS A 240 12.55 -25.81 3.23
N LYS A 241 13.11 -25.24 2.16
CA LYS A 241 14.46 -24.70 2.17
C LYS A 241 14.58 -23.51 3.12
N MET A 242 13.65 -22.56 3.04
CA MET A 242 13.60 -21.40 3.93
C MET A 242 13.57 -21.81 5.41
N LYS A 243 12.71 -22.77 5.77
CA LYS A 243 12.65 -23.31 7.14
C LYS A 243 13.95 -23.96 7.59
N ALA A 244 14.63 -24.69 6.70
CA ALA A 244 15.91 -25.32 7.02
C ALA A 244 17.03 -24.29 7.26
N GLU A 245 16.94 -23.12 6.61
CA GLU A 245 17.92 -22.03 6.71
C GLU A 245 17.66 -21.10 7.91
N SER A 246 16.41 -21.04 8.41
CA SER A 246 16.00 -20.22 9.56
C SER A 246 15.25 -21.01 10.65
N PRO A 247 15.91 -21.94 11.38
CA PRO A 247 15.23 -22.84 12.31
C PRO A 247 14.81 -22.22 13.66
N ASN A 248 15.19 -20.97 13.97
CA ASN A 248 14.94 -20.30 15.26
C ASN A 248 14.54 -18.81 15.09
N SER A 249 13.95 -18.45 13.96
CA SER A 249 13.48 -17.07 13.70
C SER A 249 11.98 -16.94 13.85
#